data_AF-A0A914RIB7-F1
#
_entry.id   AF-A0A914RIB7-F1
#
_cell.length_a   1.000
_cell.length_b   1.000
_cell.length_c   1.000
_cell.angle_alpha   90.00
_cell.angle_beta   90.00
_cell.angle_gamma   90.00
#
_symmetry.space_group_name_H-M   'P 1'
#
loop_
_entity.id
_entity.type
_entity.pdbx_description
1 polymer ?
#
loop_
_entity_poly.entity_id
_entity_poly.type
_entity_poly.pdbx_seq_one_letter_code
_entity_poly.pdbx_strand_id
1 'polypeptide(L)'
;MRTVYTDSKWLNEPQFVSSLSVGSYVYFFLREVAVEHENCGRVVYSRVARLCKKDVGGKNVLRQVWTSFVKARLNCSISSQFPLYFDQIRDLRNYVVLMCRIRLVFTGRLSPP
;
A
#
# COMPACT_ATOMS: atom_id res chain seq x y z
N MET A 1 -18.49 -4.16 -2.10
CA MET A 1 -17.85 -2.96 -2.69
C MET A 1 -16.51 -3.35 -3.28
N ARG A 2 -16.04 -2.65 -4.31
CA ARG A 2 -14.83 -2.97 -5.09
C ARG A 2 -13.99 -1.73 -5.38
N THR A 3 -12.73 -1.93 -5.74
CA THR A 3 -11.92 -0.90 -6.40
C THR A 3 -12.34 -0.77 -7.87
N VAL A 4 -12.01 0.37 -8.48
CA VAL A 4 -12.23 0.60 -9.92
C VAL A 4 -11.32 -0.34 -10.71
N TYR A 5 -11.90 -1.18 -11.56
CA TYR A 5 -11.18 -2.28 -12.25
C TYR A 5 -10.09 -1.79 -13.21
N THR A 6 -10.41 -0.74 -13.97
CA THR A 6 -9.60 -0.28 -15.11
C THR A 6 -8.63 0.83 -14.74
N ASP A 7 -8.59 1.24 -13.48
CA ASP A 7 -7.82 2.40 -13.04
C ASP A 7 -6.58 1.95 -12.27
N SER A 8 -5.42 1.98 -12.95
CA SER A 8 -4.13 1.63 -12.36
C SER A 8 -3.74 2.56 -11.20
N LYS A 9 -4.35 3.75 -11.10
CA LYS A 9 -4.17 4.64 -9.95
C LYS A 9 -4.74 4.03 -8.66
N TRP A 10 -5.71 3.12 -8.76
CA TRP A 10 -6.24 2.38 -7.62
C TRP A 10 -5.32 1.23 -7.25
N LEU A 11 -5.07 0.32 -8.18
CA LEU A 11 -4.21 -0.84 -8.01
C LEU A 11 -3.55 -1.21 -9.34
N ASN A 12 -2.23 -1.42 -9.34
CA ASN A 12 -1.48 -1.81 -10.54
C ASN A 12 -0.64 -3.08 -10.31
N GLU A 13 -1.14 -4.23 -10.78
CA GLU A 13 -0.53 -5.55 -10.51
C GLU A 13 -0.22 -5.78 -9.00
N PRO A 14 -1.19 -5.60 -8.09
CA PRO A 14 -0.93 -5.65 -6.67
C PRO A 14 -0.65 -7.07 -6.18
N GLN A 15 0.29 -7.18 -5.24
CA GLN A 15 0.53 -8.38 -4.44
C GLN A 15 0.25 -8.05 -2.97
N PHE A 16 -0.87 -8.54 -2.46
CA PHE A 16 -1.28 -8.34 -1.07
C PHE A 16 -0.42 -9.19 -0.13
N VAL A 17 -0.04 -8.60 1.00
CA VAL A 17 0.78 -9.25 2.04
C VAL A 17 -0.05 -9.54 3.28
N SER A 18 -0.78 -8.55 3.80
CA SER A 18 -1.59 -8.71 5.00
C SER A 18 -2.66 -7.61 5.10
N SER A 19 -3.57 -7.77 6.04
CA SER A 19 -4.57 -6.76 6.40
C SER A 19 -4.66 -6.60 7.92
N LEU A 20 -5.07 -5.42 8.36
CA LEU A 20 -5.24 -5.10 9.78
C LEU A 20 -6.52 -4.30 9.99
N SER A 21 -7.29 -4.68 11.00
CA SER A 21 -8.51 -4.00 11.42
C SER A 21 -8.19 -3.15 12.65
N VAL A 22 -8.24 -1.81 12.52
CA VAL A 22 -7.93 -0.88 13.62
C VAL A 22 -9.00 0.20 13.69
N GLY A 23 -9.70 0.29 14.83
CA GLY A 23 -10.77 1.26 15.04
C GLY A 23 -11.84 1.18 13.93
N SER A 24 -12.12 2.31 13.28
CA SER A 24 -13.11 2.43 12.19
C SER A 24 -12.56 2.08 10.80
N TYR A 25 -11.31 1.63 10.70
CA TYR A 25 -10.62 1.42 9.43
C TYR A 25 -10.12 -0.02 9.25
N VAL A 26 -9.96 -0.40 7.99
CA VAL A 26 -9.21 -1.58 7.57
C VAL A 26 -8.02 -1.11 6.76
N TYR A 27 -6.84 -1.60 7.12
CA TYR A 27 -5.59 -1.33 6.43
C TYR A 27 -5.18 -2.57 5.63
N PHE A 28 -4.71 -2.36 4.41
CA PHE A 28 -4.17 -3.40 3.55
C PHE A 28 -2.72 -3.07 3.23
N PHE A 29 -1.84 -4.03 3.45
CA PHE A 29 -0.43 -3.92 3.11
C PHE A 29 -0.18 -4.71 1.84
N LEU A 30 0.37 -4.06 0.83
CA LEU A 30 0.62 -4.65 -0.47
C LEU A 30 1.89 -4.07 -1.09
N ARG A 31 2.36 -4.70 -2.16
CA ARG A 31 3.33 -4.12 -3.09
C ARG A 31 2.73 -4.13 -4.49
N GLU A 32 2.99 -3.11 -5.28
CA GLU A 32 2.42 -2.96 -6.62
C GLU A 32 3.39 -2.20 -7.54
N VAL A 33 3.11 -2.22 -8.85
CA VAL A 33 3.90 -1.45 -9.82
C VAL A 33 3.61 0.04 -9.64
N ALA A 34 4.67 0.85 -9.55
CA ALA A 34 4.59 2.28 -9.31
C ALA A 34 4.21 3.02 -10.60
N VAL A 35 2.93 3.39 -10.72
CA VAL A 35 2.41 4.19 -11.85
C VAL A 35 3.13 5.54 -11.96
N GLU A 36 3.56 6.11 -10.82
CA GLU A 36 4.30 7.36 -10.75
C GLU A 36 5.74 7.30 -11.28
N HIS A 37 6.26 6.10 -11.59
CA HIS A 37 7.63 5.90 -12.06
C HIS A 37 7.70 5.10 -13.38
N GLU A 38 6.58 4.93 -14.08
CA GLU A 38 6.53 4.17 -15.34
C GLU A 38 7.55 4.66 -16.39
N ASN A 39 7.85 5.96 -16.41
CA ASN A 39 8.81 6.57 -17.35
C ASN A 39 10.28 6.17 -17.10
N CYS A 40 10.62 5.68 -15.91
CA CYS A 40 11.99 5.29 -15.54
C CYS A 40 12.15 3.77 -15.43
N GLY A 41 11.21 3.01 -15.97
CA GLY A 41 11.19 1.55 -15.92
C GLY A 41 10.24 1.00 -14.86
N ARG A 42 10.08 -0.34 -14.86
CA ARG A 42 9.13 -1.02 -13.97
C ARG A 42 9.67 -1.07 -12.54
N VAL A 43 9.24 -0.13 -11.71
CA VAL A 43 9.55 -0.08 -10.27
C VAL A 43 8.38 -0.64 -9.46
N VAL A 44 8.68 -1.37 -8.39
CA VAL A 44 7.68 -1.90 -7.45
C VAL A 44 7.77 -1.11 -6.15
N TYR A 45 6.65 -0.58 -5.65
CA TYR A 45 6.57 0.07 -4.34
C TYR A 45 5.66 -0.67 -3.39
N SER A 46 6.06 -0.66 -2.12
CA SER A 46 5.22 -1.10 -1.01
C SER A 46 4.27 0.00 -0.59
N ARG A 47 3.01 -0.35 -0.37
CA ARG A 47 1.97 0.59 0.04
C ARG A 47 1.14 0.05 1.19
N VAL A 48 0.62 1.00 1.96
CA VAL A 48 -0.49 0.78 2.87
C VAL A 48 -1.72 1.48 2.30
N ALA A 49 -2.78 0.71 2.07
CA ALA A 49 -4.09 1.22 1.71
C ALA A 49 -5.01 1.23 2.94
N ARG A 50 -5.91 2.20 3.02
CA ARG A 50 -6.88 2.36 4.10
C ARG A 50 -8.29 2.44 3.52
N LEU A 51 -9.23 1.78 4.20
CA LEU A 51 -10.66 1.82 3.91
C LEU A 51 -11.45 2.08 5.20
N CYS A 52 -12.54 2.86 5.12
CA CYS A 52 -13.52 2.99 6.21
C CYS A 52 -14.40 1.75 6.26
N LYS A 53 -14.59 1.16 7.45
CA LYS A 53 -15.49 -0.01 7.64
C LYS A 53 -16.95 0.30 7.29
N LYS A 54 -17.37 1.56 7.50
CA LYS A 54 -18.73 2.06 7.26
C LYS A 54 -18.87 2.76 5.90
N ASP A 55 -17.92 2.57 4.98
CA ASP A 55 -18.07 3.06 3.62
C ASP A 55 -19.28 2.38 2.98
N VAL A 56 -20.12 3.14 2.30
CA VAL A 56 -21.33 2.64 1.61
C VAL A 56 -21.25 2.84 0.10
N GLY A 57 -20.12 3.38 -0.38
CA GLY A 57 -19.91 3.75 -1.77
C GLY A 57 -20.60 5.05 -2.17
N GLY A 58 -20.51 5.39 -3.46
CA GLY A 58 -21.11 6.61 -3.99
C GLY A 58 -22.63 6.51 -4.17
N LYS A 59 -23.34 7.63 -4.00
CA LYS A 59 -24.82 7.70 -4.11
C LYS A 59 -25.33 7.54 -5.55
N ASN A 60 -24.73 8.27 -6.49
CA ASN A 60 -25.17 8.35 -7.89
C ASN A 60 -24.14 7.75 -8.85
N VAL A 61 -22.91 8.27 -8.81
CA VAL A 61 -21.72 7.71 -9.51
C VAL A 61 -20.95 6.86 -8.50
N LEU A 62 -20.17 5.87 -8.95
CA LEU A 62 -19.37 4.98 -8.08
C LEU A 62 -20.21 4.11 -7.13
N ARG A 63 -21.42 3.70 -7.55
CA ARG A 63 -22.21 2.69 -6.81
C ARG A 63 -21.41 1.40 -6.71
N GLN A 64 -21.39 0.82 -5.51
CA GLN A 64 -20.58 -0.36 -5.16
C GLN A 64 -19.05 -0.18 -5.28
N VAL A 65 -18.55 1.03 -5.50
CA VAL A 65 -17.12 1.34 -5.46
C VAL A 65 -16.80 2.01 -4.12
N TRP A 66 -15.65 1.68 -3.53
CA TRP A 66 -15.19 2.34 -2.30
C TRP A 66 -15.08 3.86 -2.50
N THR A 67 -15.44 4.67 -1.52
CA THR A 67 -15.24 6.14 -1.57
C THR A 67 -14.13 6.62 -0.64
N SER A 68 -13.76 5.78 0.32
CA SER A 68 -12.75 6.04 1.34
C SER A 68 -11.39 5.39 1.05
N PHE A 69 -11.24 4.77 -0.13
CA PHE A 69 -9.98 4.13 -0.53
C PHE A 69 -8.89 5.17 -0.74
N VAL A 70 -7.86 5.10 0.10
CA VAL A 70 -6.64 5.89 -0.04
C VAL A 70 -5.43 4.98 0.16
N LYS A 71 -4.33 5.25 -0.54
CA LYS A 71 -3.07 4.50 -0.41
C LYS A 71 -1.87 5.41 -0.30
N ALA A 72 -0.87 5.00 0.47
CA ALA A 72 0.38 5.73 0.66
C ALA A 72 1.59 4.79 0.50
N ARG A 73 2.70 5.31 -0.02
CA ARG A 73 3.98 4.57 -0.11
C ARG A 73 4.57 4.39 1.29
N LEU A 74 5.05 3.18 1.57
CA LEU A 74 5.85 2.88 2.75
C LEU A 74 7.32 3.22 2.47
N ASN A 75 7.91 4.12 3.26
CA ASN A 75 9.32 4.45 3.16
C ASN A 75 10.12 3.59 4.13
N CYS A 76 10.76 2.55 3.62
CA CYS A 76 11.75 1.76 4.34
C CYS A 76 13.10 2.01 3.68
N SER A 77 13.95 2.79 4.33
CA SER A 77 15.28 3.12 3.81
C SER A 77 16.32 3.20 4.92
N ILE A 78 17.58 3.01 4.54
CA ILE A 78 18.72 3.33 5.39
C ILE A 78 19.11 4.79 5.11
N SER A 79 19.05 5.63 6.14
CA SER A 79 19.46 7.03 6.03
C SER A 79 20.98 7.12 5.83
N SER A 80 21.41 7.57 4.66
CA SER A 80 22.79 7.85 4.30
C SER A 80 22.83 8.99 3.26
N GLN A 81 24.02 9.38 2.78
CA GLN A 81 24.15 10.36 1.68
C GLN A 81 23.45 9.89 0.39
N PHE A 82 23.35 8.57 0.18
CA PHE A 82 22.62 7.93 -0.91
C PHE A 82 21.67 6.88 -0.33
N PRO A 83 20.41 7.26 -0.01
CA PRO A 83 19.50 6.39 0.70
C PRO A 83 19.25 5.08 -0.06
N LEU A 84 19.44 3.95 0.62
CA LEU A 84 19.11 2.64 0.07
C LEU A 84 17.66 2.30 0.44
N TYR A 85 16.80 2.14 -0.56
CA TYR A 85 15.39 1.83 -0.39
C TYR A 85 15.11 0.33 -0.44
N PHE A 86 14.23 -0.14 0.45
CA PHE A 86 13.72 -1.50 0.49
C PHE A 86 12.24 -1.47 0.13
N ASP A 87 11.94 -1.48 -1.16
CA ASP A 87 10.58 -1.20 -1.65
C ASP A 87 9.65 -2.42 -1.74
N GLN A 88 10.10 -3.63 -1.39
CA GLN A 88 9.29 -4.85 -1.50
C GLN A 88 8.95 -5.46 -0.13
N ILE A 89 7.76 -5.20 0.37
CA ILE A 89 7.25 -5.78 1.61
C ILE A 89 6.98 -7.27 1.43
N ARG A 90 7.41 -8.05 2.42
CA ARG A 90 7.27 -9.51 2.46
C ARG A 90 6.31 -9.98 3.54
N ASP A 91 6.35 -9.34 4.71
CA ASP A 91 5.67 -9.83 5.90
C ASP A 91 5.41 -8.71 6.92
N LEU A 92 4.44 -8.94 7.80
CA LEU A 92 4.12 -8.09 8.95
C LEU A 92 4.37 -8.87 10.24
N ARG A 93 5.17 -8.31 11.15
CA ARG A 93 5.51 -8.93 12.45
C ARG A 93 5.13 -8.03 13.61
N ASN A 94 4.82 -8.67 14.75
CA ASN A 94 4.57 -8.04 16.06
C ASN A 94 3.53 -6.91 16.04
N TYR A 95 2.26 -7.29 16.20
CA TYR A 95 1.13 -6.36 16.37
C TYR A 95 1.03 -5.92 17.83
N VAL A 96 1.62 -4.78 18.19
CA VAL A 96 1.38 -4.17 19.52
C VAL A 96 0.32 -3.09 19.38
N VAL A 97 -0.94 -3.48 19.48
CA VAL A 97 -2.11 -2.58 19.38
C VAL A 97 -2.05 -1.45 20.41
N LEU A 98 -1.42 -1.70 21.58
CA LEU A 98 -1.22 -0.71 22.64
C LEU A 98 -0.19 0.38 22.33
N MET A 99 0.71 0.19 21.36
CA MET A 99 1.80 1.16 21.08
C MET A 99 1.80 1.74 19.65
N CYS A 100 0.77 1.43 18.83
CA CYS A 100 0.65 1.90 17.45
C CYS A 100 1.90 1.65 16.57
N ARG A 101 2.72 0.64 16.91
CA ARG A 101 3.91 0.25 16.13
C ARG A 101 3.64 -1.06 15.42
N ILE A 102 3.85 -1.06 14.11
CA ILE A 102 3.77 -2.24 13.25
C ILE A 102 5.16 -2.45 12.67
N ARG A 103 5.74 -3.63 12.85
CA ARG A 103 7.05 -3.96 12.25
C ARG A 103 6.81 -4.63 10.90
N LEU A 104 7.37 -4.03 9.86
CA LEU A 104 7.27 -4.50 8.48
C LEU A 104 8.60 -5.10 8.05
N VAL A 105 8.57 -6.20 7.31
CA VAL A 105 9.77 -6.85 6.76
C VAL A 105 9.81 -6.61 5.25
N PHE A 106 10.92 -6.07 4.77
CA PHE A 106 11.14 -5.76 3.35
C PHE A 106 12.33 -6.55 2.79
N THR A 107 12.30 -6.82 1.49
CA THR A 107 13.44 -7.30 0.72
C THR A 107 13.98 -6.19 -0.17
N GLY A 108 15.29 -6.04 -0.21
CA GLY A 108 15.97 -5.21 -1.20
C GLY A 108 16.21 -6.03 -2.46
N ARG A 109 15.79 -5.51 -3.62
CA ARG A 109 16.56 -5.73 -4.85
C ARG A 109 17.49 -4.53 -4.97
N LEU A 110 18.73 -4.74 -5.38
CA LEU A 110 19.55 -3.64 -5.90
C LEU A 110 18.74 -3.00 -7.04
N SER A 111 18.14 -1.85 -6.78
CA SER A 111 17.63 -0.99 -7.85
C SER A 111 18.87 -0.53 -8.61
N PRO A 112 19.00 -0.83 -9.92
CA PRO A 112 20.06 -0.22 -10.71
C PRO A 112 19.94 1.31 -10.61
N PRO A 113 21.07 2.03 -10.64
CA PRO A 113 21.10 3.49 -10.56
C PRO A 113 20.29 4.15 -11.67
#